data_AF-A0A1G2T0C2-F1
#
_entry.id   AF-A0A1G2T0C2-F1
#
_cell.length_a   1.000
_cell.length_b   1.000
_cell.length_c   1.000
_cell.angle_alpha   90.00
_cell.angle_beta   90.00
_cell.angle_gamma   90.00
#
_symmetry.space_group_name_H-M   'P 1'
#
loop_
_entity.id
_entity.type
_entity.pdbx_description
1 polymer ?
#
loop_
_entity_poly.entity_id
_entity_poly.type
_entity_poly.pdbx_seq_one_letter_code
_entity_poly.pdbx_strand_id
1 'polypeptide(L)'
;MKTALLSVLLSFAMLFPVSYAKAQIMPFGGLSTFFVPCTCSGNLAIWFAPFFLGGPAIATGFITYSPYATFQYSDYMAGMPDVWYLGSYIPGVQACYIYVGVTCTLFPTIGLMTQVGTGLPGI
;
A
#
# COMPACT_ATOMS: atom_id res chain seq x y z
N MET A 1 -36.26 35.83 -1.59
CA MET A 1 -35.09 35.90 -0.68
C MET A 1 -34.56 34.55 -0.18
N LYS A 2 -35.35 33.45 -0.16
CA LYS A 2 -34.86 32.13 0.32
C LYS A 2 -33.91 31.39 -0.64
N THR A 3 -34.02 31.61 -1.94
CA THR A 3 -33.22 30.90 -2.97
C THR A 3 -31.78 31.40 -3.10
N ALA A 4 -31.54 32.69 -2.87
CA ALA A 4 -30.19 33.27 -2.91
C ALA A 4 -29.30 32.73 -1.78
N LEU A 5 -29.86 32.55 -0.58
CA LEU A 5 -29.12 32.06 0.59
C LEU A 5 -28.59 30.63 0.39
N LEU A 6 -29.37 29.77 -0.28
CA LEU A 6 -28.98 28.39 -0.58
C LEU A 6 -27.83 28.33 -1.59
N SER A 7 -27.84 29.23 -2.58
CA SER A 7 -26.78 29.29 -3.59
C SER A 7 -25.43 29.73 -3.03
N VAL A 8 -25.43 30.63 -2.04
CA VAL A 8 -24.23 31.12 -1.35
C VAL A 8 -23.64 30.06 -0.43
N LEU A 9 -24.48 29.26 0.24
CA LEU A 9 -24.04 28.12 1.07
C LEU A 9 -23.38 27.01 0.23
N LEU A 10 -23.92 26.70 -0.95
CA LEU A 10 -23.31 25.70 -1.85
C LEU A 10 -21.98 26.16 -2.45
N SER A 11 -21.79 27.45 -2.70
CA SER A 11 -20.54 27.98 -3.24
C SER A 11 -19.43 28.05 -2.17
N PHE A 12 -19.78 28.23 -0.89
CA PHE A 12 -18.81 28.22 0.20
C PHE A 12 -18.26 26.82 0.51
N ALA A 13 -19.04 25.76 0.26
CA ALA A 13 -18.61 24.38 0.50
C ALA A 13 -17.55 23.88 -0.51
N MET A 14 -17.39 24.53 -1.67
CA MET A 14 -16.38 24.17 -2.67
C MET A 14 -15.02 24.85 -2.44
N LEU A 15 -14.91 25.75 -1.46
CA LEU A 15 -13.68 26.49 -1.15
C LEU A 15 -12.83 25.84 -0.05
N PHE A 16 -13.26 24.70 0.51
CA PHE A 16 -12.40 23.95 1.41
C PHE A 16 -11.34 23.23 0.57
N PRO A 17 -10.05 23.57 0.72
CA PRO A 17 -9.00 22.79 0.09
C PRO A 17 -9.15 21.36 0.61
N VAL A 18 -9.39 20.42 -0.29
CA VAL A 18 -9.30 18.99 0.01
C VAL A 18 -7.86 18.79 0.49
N SER A 19 -7.68 18.70 1.80
CA SER A 19 -6.36 18.50 2.39
C SER A 19 -5.95 17.10 1.95
N TYR A 20 -5.07 17.01 0.96
CA TYR A 20 -4.37 15.78 0.64
C TYR A 20 -3.61 15.41 1.91
N ALA A 21 -4.13 14.46 2.68
CA ALA A 21 -3.37 13.82 3.73
C ALA A 21 -2.09 13.33 3.05
N LYS A 22 -0.93 13.89 3.43
CA LYS A 22 0.34 13.37 2.93
C LYS A 22 0.34 11.89 3.22
N ALA A 23 0.54 11.09 2.17
CA ALA A 23 0.83 9.67 2.30
C ALA A 23 1.93 9.50 3.36
N GLN A 24 1.53 9.09 4.56
CA GLN A 24 2.49 8.90 5.65
C GLN A 24 3.20 7.59 5.38
N ILE A 25 4.48 7.68 5.04
CA ILE A 25 5.33 6.50 4.93
C ILE A 25 5.50 5.93 6.33
N MET A 26 5.08 4.68 6.52
CA MET A 26 5.17 3.97 7.80
C MET A 26 6.15 2.80 7.67
N PRO A 27 6.95 2.51 8.71
CA PRO A 27 7.79 1.34 8.71
C PRO A 27 6.95 0.06 8.82
N PHE A 28 7.48 -1.03 8.28
CA PHE A 28 6.93 -2.35 8.52
C PHE A 28 8.03 -3.40 8.68
N GLY A 29 7.66 -4.51 9.30
CA GLY A 29 8.44 -5.74 9.30
C GLY A 29 7.51 -6.95 9.28
N GLY A 30 7.92 -8.08 8.74
CA GLY A 30 7.09 -9.28 8.81
C GLY A 30 7.66 -10.46 8.06
N LEU A 31 7.10 -11.63 8.32
CA LEU A 31 7.43 -12.86 7.62
C LEU A 31 6.53 -12.98 6.38
N SER A 32 7.13 -12.99 5.19
CA SER A 32 6.45 -13.31 3.94
C SER A 32 6.13 -14.80 3.92
N THR A 33 4.87 -15.18 3.68
CA THR A 33 4.49 -16.61 3.62
C THR A 33 4.07 -17.05 2.23
N PHE A 34 3.45 -16.17 1.45
CA PHE A 34 3.14 -16.40 0.05
C PHE A 34 2.85 -15.06 -0.66
N PHE A 35 2.72 -15.10 -1.98
CA PHE A 35 2.39 -13.95 -2.79
C PHE A 35 1.34 -14.29 -3.85
N VAL A 36 0.62 -13.27 -4.29
CA VAL A 36 -0.34 -13.34 -5.39
C VAL A 36 0.14 -12.37 -6.48
N PRO A 37 0.35 -12.84 -7.73
CA PRO A 37 0.70 -11.97 -8.83
C PRO A 37 -0.49 -11.08 -9.23
N CYS A 38 -0.27 -9.78 -9.34
CA CYS A 38 -1.28 -8.83 -9.77
C CYS A 38 -1.33 -8.77 -11.31
N THR A 39 -2.10 -9.69 -11.90
CA THR A 39 -2.08 -9.98 -13.35
C THR A 39 -2.40 -8.81 -14.28
N CYS A 40 -3.06 -7.76 -13.80
CA CYS A 40 -3.37 -6.57 -14.60
C CYS A 40 -2.44 -5.37 -14.35
N SER A 41 -1.53 -5.44 -13.37
CA SER A 41 -0.73 -4.28 -12.93
C SER A 41 0.77 -4.53 -12.85
N GLY A 42 1.22 -5.77 -13.07
CA GLY A 42 2.65 -6.12 -12.98
C GLY A 42 3.22 -6.01 -11.56
N ASN A 43 2.36 -5.91 -10.55
CA ASN A 43 2.70 -5.85 -9.13
C ASN A 43 2.61 -7.23 -8.48
N LEU A 44 3.06 -7.33 -7.22
CA LEU A 44 2.86 -8.51 -6.38
C LEU A 44 2.11 -8.11 -5.10
N ALA A 45 1.09 -8.87 -4.70
CA ALA A 45 0.52 -8.75 -3.37
C ALA A 45 1.17 -9.81 -2.46
N ILE A 46 1.99 -9.37 -1.52
CA ILE A 46 2.76 -10.25 -0.64
C ILE A 46 2.03 -10.36 0.70
N TRP A 47 1.75 -11.59 1.14
CA TRP A 47 1.11 -11.86 2.42
C TRP A 47 2.14 -11.95 3.54
N PHE A 48 1.88 -11.20 4.61
CA PHE A 48 2.71 -11.21 5.80
C PHE A 48 1.98 -11.84 6.99
N ALA A 49 2.64 -12.79 7.64
CA ALA A 49 2.18 -13.41 8.88
C ALA A 49 3.35 -14.00 9.70
N PRO A 50 3.79 -13.35 10.80
CA PRO A 50 3.26 -12.11 11.39
C PRO A 50 3.65 -10.85 10.61
N PHE A 51 2.90 -9.77 10.82
CA PHE A 51 3.12 -8.47 10.22
C PHE A 51 3.10 -7.34 11.26
N PHE A 52 4.18 -6.58 11.33
CA PHE A 52 4.45 -5.52 12.30
C PHE A 52 4.44 -4.16 11.60
N LEU A 53 3.64 -3.24 12.12
CA LEU A 53 3.40 -1.92 11.52
C LEU A 53 4.11 -0.77 12.26
N GLY A 54 5.32 -1.02 12.75
CA GLY A 54 6.10 -0.03 13.51
C GLY A 54 5.73 0.08 15.00
N GLY A 55 5.03 -0.93 15.54
CA GLY A 55 4.67 -1.02 16.96
C GLY A 55 4.46 -2.48 17.39
N PRO A 56 4.04 -2.74 18.64
CA PRO A 56 3.85 -4.09 19.18
C PRO A 56 2.63 -4.82 18.60
N ALA A 57 1.83 -4.15 17.76
CA ALA A 57 0.67 -4.73 17.12
C ALA A 57 1.10 -5.74 16.04
N ILE A 58 0.69 -6.99 16.24
CA ILE A 58 0.86 -8.08 15.28
C ILE A 58 -0.42 -8.17 14.46
N ALA A 59 -0.30 -7.97 13.15
CA ALA A 59 -1.35 -8.13 12.18
C ALA A 59 -0.99 -9.24 11.18
N THR A 60 -1.90 -9.48 10.22
CA THR A 60 -1.63 -10.22 8.99
C THR A 60 -2.29 -9.49 7.83
N GLY A 61 -1.74 -9.62 6.63
CA GLY A 61 -2.35 -8.98 5.47
C GLY A 61 -1.46 -8.91 4.24
N PHE A 62 -2.07 -8.50 3.12
CA PHE A 62 -1.37 -8.25 1.87
C PHE A 62 -0.88 -6.83 1.76
N ILE A 63 0.39 -6.66 1.41
CA ILE A 63 0.92 -5.37 0.99
C ILE A 63 1.41 -5.49 -0.45
N THR A 64 1.20 -4.45 -1.24
CA THR A 64 1.59 -4.44 -2.65
C THR A 64 3.07 -4.11 -2.76
N TYR A 65 3.85 -4.99 -3.38
CA TYR A 65 5.15 -4.69 -3.95
C TYR A 65 4.96 -4.23 -5.40
N SER A 66 5.57 -3.11 -5.78
CA SER A 66 5.56 -2.63 -7.16
C SER A 66 6.98 -2.48 -7.69
N PRO A 67 7.38 -3.18 -8.77
CA PRO A 67 8.73 -3.03 -9.33
C PRO A 67 9.01 -1.64 -9.90
N TYR A 68 7.97 -0.81 -10.09
CA TYR A 68 8.07 0.53 -10.65
C TYR A 68 8.22 1.63 -9.59
N ALA A 69 7.87 1.34 -8.33
CA ALA A 69 7.79 2.35 -7.25
C ALA A 69 8.45 1.91 -5.94
N THR A 70 8.71 0.62 -5.75
CA THR A 70 9.34 0.10 -4.54
C THR A 70 10.85 0.04 -4.69
N PHE A 71 11.57 0.72 -3.82
CA PHE A 71 13.03 0.60 -3.71
C PHE A 71 13.40 -0.72 -3.01
N GLN A 72 14.28 -1.51 -3.62
CA GLN A 72 14.77 -2.76 -3.02
C GLN A 72 16.09 -2.50 -2.27
N TYR A 73 16.27 -3.10 -1.10
CA TYR A 73 17.61 -3.21 -0.50
C TYR A 73 18.47 -4.24 -1.25
N SER A 74 19.80 -4.20 -1.04
CA SER A 74 20.70 -5.23 -1.57
C SER A 74 20.23 -6.62 -1.17
N ASP A 75 20.36 -7.58 -2.08
CA ASP A 75 20.00 -8.99 -1.90
C ASP A 75 18.50 -9.30 -1.66
N TYR A 76 17.60 -8.32 -1.88
CA TYR A 76 16.17 -8.59 -1.80
C TYR A 76 15.67 -9.46 -2.96
N MET A 77 14.99 -10.55 -2.61
CA MET A 77 14.20 -11.34 -3.55
C MET A 77 12.72 -11.04 -3.32
N ALA A 78 12.03 -10.47 -4.31
CA ALA A 78 10.62 -10.10 -4.19
C ALA A 78 9.70 -11.33 -4.08
N GLY A 79 8.85 -11.35 -3.06
CA GLY A 79 7.82 -12.39 -2.89
C GLY A 79 8.37 -13.77 -2.54
N MET A 80 9.60 -13.91 -2.06
CA MET A 80 10.07 -15.18 -1.53
C MET A 80 9.29 -15.54 -0.26
N PRO A 81 8.73 -16.76 -0.17
CA PRO A 81 8.11 -17.25 1.05
C PRO A 81 9.20 -17.58 2.09
N ASP A 82 8.79 -17.60 3.35
CA ASP A 82 9.62 -17.91 4.53
C ASP A 82 10.80 -16.97 4.76
N VAL A 83 10.70 -15.75 4.23
CA VAL A 83 11.71 -14.70 4.40
C VAL A 83 11.15 -13.53 5.18
N TRP A 84 11.93 -13.06 6.16
CA TRP A 84 11.62 -11.84 6.89
C TRP A 84 11.96 -10.62 6.05
N TYR A 85 10.97 -9.74 5.87
CA TYR A 85 11.17 -8.46 5.23
C TYR A 85 11.00 -7.31 6.21
N LEU A 86 11.79 -6.27 5.98
CA LEU A 86 11.77 -4.99 6.65
C LEU A 86 11.67 -3.90 5.59
N GLY A 87 11.03 -2.80 5.93
CA GLY A 87 10.88 -1.74 4.96
C GLY A 87 9.96 -0.63 5.40
N SER A 88 9.43 0.06 4.40
CA SER A 88 8.45 1.12 4.56
C SER A 88 7.35 0.98 3.52
N TYR A 89 6.17 1.48 3.86
CA TYR A 89 5.00 1.43 3.00
C TYR A 89 4.11 2.65 3.17
N ILE A 90 3.26 2.88 2.18
CA ILE A 90 2.20 3.87 2.24
C ILE A 90 0.87 3.14 2.52
N PRO A 91 0.22 3.41 3.67
CA PRO A 91 -1.05 2.79 4.02
C PRO A 91 -2.18 3.27 3.09
N GLY A 92 -3.14 2.39 2.82
CA GLY A 92 -4.35 2.72 2.05
C GLY A 92 -4.15 2.81 0.54
N VAL A 93 -2.91 2.70 0.04
CA VAL A 93 -2.65 2.65 -1.40
C VAL A 93 -2.88 1.24 -1.91
N GLN A 94 -3.94 1.09 -2.70
CA GLN A 94 -4.25 -0.16 -3.39
C GLN A 94 -3.73 -0.09 -4.83
N ALA A 95 -2.69 -0.85 -5.13
CA ALA A 95 -2.05 -0.85 -6.45
C ALA A 95 -2.07 -2.23 -7.14
N CYS A 96 -2.64 -3.26 -6.49
CA CYS A 96 -2.74 -4.59 -7.07
C CYS A 96 -4.07 -4.78 -7.81
N TYR A 97 -4.00 -4.96 -9.13
CA TYR A 97 -5.16 -5.33 -9.95
C TYR A 97 -5.02 -6.76 -10.46
N ILE A 98 -6.08 -7.56 -10.30
CA ILE A 98 -6.15 -8.95 -10.75
C ILE A 98 -7.26 -9.10 -11.79
N TYR A 99 -6.96 -9.84 -12.85
CA TYR A 99 -7.92 -10.23 -13.86
C TYR A 99 -8.85 -11.33 -13.33
N VAL A 100 -10.15 -11.06 -13.29
CA VAL A 100 -11.18 -12.01 -12.82
C VAL A 100 -11.99 -12.63 -13.97
N GLY A 101 -11.40 -12.75 -15.16
CA GLY A 101 -12.01 -13.38 -16.32
C GLY A 101 -12.73 -12.42 -17.27
N VAL A 102 -13.23 -11.28 -16.78
CA VAL A 102 -13.96 -10.27 -17.58
C VAL A 102 -13.41 -8.86 -17.45
N THR A 103 -12.80 -8.53 -16.32
CA THR A 103 -12.25 -7.20 -16.04
C THR A 103 -11.14 -7.30 -15.01
N CYS A 104 -10.39 -6.22 -14.85
CA CYS A 104 -9.40 -6.05 -13.80
C CYS A 104 -10.06 -5.43 -12.57
N THR A 105 -9.97 -6.10 -11.42
CA THR A 105 -10.51 -5.61 -10.15
C THR A 105 -9.39 -5.38 -9.14
N LEU A 106 -9.67 -4.50 -8.17
CA LEU A 106 -8.74 -4.22 -7.08
C LEU A 106 -8.65 -5.44 -6.15
N PHE A 107 -7.43 -5.91 -5.92
CA PHE A 107 -7.14 -6.90 -4.90
C PHE A 107 -6.89 -6.20 -3.55
N PRO A 108 -7.50 -6.68 -2.45
CA PRO A 108 -7.42 -6.00 -1.16
C PRO A 108 -6.00 -6.09 -0.62
N THR A 109 -5.30 -4.95 -0.68
CA THR A 109 -4.01 -4.75 -0.01
C THR A 109 -4.14 -3.59 0.96
N ILE A 110 -3.40 -3.65 2.05
CA ILE A 110 -3.40 -2.63 3.11
C ILE A 110 -2.52 -1.42 2.77
N GLY A 111 -1.69 -1.53 1.74
CA GLY A 111 -0.82 -0.45 1.30
C GLY A 111 0.17 -0.87 0.19
N LEU A 112 1.02 0.08 -0.18
CA LEU A 112 2.07 -0.05 -1.19
C LEU A 112 3.44 0.08 -0.55
N MET A 113 4.34 -0.88 -0.78
CA MET A 113 5.72 -0.80 -0.33
C MET A 113 6.45 0.35 -1.03
N THR A 114 7.11 1.20 -0.26
CA THR A 114 8.05 2.22 -0.76
C THR A 114 9.48 1.71 -0.73
N GLN A 115 9.81 0.89 0.25
CA GLN A 115 11.14 0.27 0.37
C GLN A 115 11.01 -1.11 1.02
N VAL A 116 11.78 -2.09 0.56
CA VAL A 116 11.73 -3.46 1.13
C VAL A 116 13.07 -4.20 0.99
N GLY A 117 13.40 -5.01 1.98
CA GLY A 117 14.51 -5.97 1.93
C GLY A 117 14.58 -6.89 3.13
N THR A 118 15.63 -7.71 3.20
CA THR A 118 15.87 -8.70 4.28
C THR A 118 16.86 -8.20 5.35
N GLY A 119 17.46 -7.02 5.13
CA GLY A 119 18.44 -6.40 6.03
C GLY A 119 18.15 -4.93 6.31
N LEU A 120 19.06 -4.28 7.06
CA LEU A 120 19.07 -2.83 7.22
C LEU A 120 19.35 -2.15 5.87
N PRO A 121 18.86 -0.91 5.63
CA PRO A 121 19.30 -0.11 4.49
C PRO A 121 20.83 -0.11 4.44
N GLY A 122 21.39 -0.48 3.28
CA GLY A 122 22.80 -0.80 3.14
C GLY A 122 23.75 0.20 3.81
N ILE A 123 24.73 -0.35 4.52
CA ILE A 123 26.10 0.18 4.57
C ILE A 123 26.89 -0.40 3.40
#